data_AF-A0A7L4NQK4-F1
#
_entry.id   AF-A0A7L4NQK4-F1
#
_cell.length_a   1.000
_cell.length_b   1.000
_cell.length_c   1.000
_cell.angle_alpha   90.00
_cell.angle_beta   90.00
_cell.angle_gamma   90.00
#
_symmetry.space_group_name_H-M   'P 1'
#
loop_
_entity.id
_entity.type
_entity.pdbx_description
1 polymer ?
#
loop_
_entity_poly.entity_id
_entity_poly.type
_entity_poly.pdbx_seq_one_letter_code
_entity_poly.pdbx_strand_id
1 'polypeptide(L)'
;ERASDLTRIHFHTLAYHILATVDGHWGNQEAAVAAGARAAGAQACATDTIDASRVFLKAPLEFLTSQLEEPSKVSLDPDEPVVRWHRGGISFHFTPVLVCKDPVRTVGLGDAISAEGLLYSELYPH
;
A
#
# COMPACT_ATOMS: atom_id res chain seq x y z
N GLU A 1 30.97 0.68 -13.14
CA GLU A 1 29.85 1.49 -12.63
C GLU A 1 29.19 0.73 -11.49
N ARG A 2 28.80 1.40 -10.40
CA ARG A 2 28.12 0.73 -9.27
C ARG A 2 26.64 0.67 -9.60
N ALA A 3 26.04 -0.52 -9.51
CA ALA A 3 24.58 -0.67 -9.66
C ALA A 3 23.85 0.12 -8.56
N SER A 4 22.64 0.58 -8.83
CA SER A 4 21.80 1.29 -7.86
C SER A 4 21.35 0.34 -6.73
N ASP A 5 21.30 0.84 -5.50
CA ASP A 5 20.79 0.10 -4.33
C ASP A 5 19.26 0.29 -4.13
N LEU A 6 18.57 1.04 -5.01
CA LEU A 6 17.13 1.30 -4.90
C LEU A 6 16.30 0.07 -5.31
N THR A 7 15.70 -0.59 -4.32
CA THR A 7 14.94 -1.84 -4.52
C THR A 7 13.51 -1.79 -3.99
N ARG A 8 13.05 -0.66 -3.45
CA ARG A 8 11.72 -0.52 -2.84
C ARG A 8 11.17 0.90 -2.96
N ILE A 9 9.89 1.02 -3.32
CA ILE A 9 9.13 2.27 -3.31
C ILE A 9 7.78 2.00 -2.63
N HIS A 10 7.47 2.74 -1.57
CA HIS A 10 6.15 2.76 -0.94
C HIS A 10 5.38 3.99 -1.43
N PHE A 11 4.57 3.80 -2.46
CA PHE A 11 3.70 4.85 -2.99
C PHE A 11 2.40 4.90 -2.18
N HIS A 12 2.02 6.10 -1.74
CA HIS A 12 0.79 6.30 -1.00
C HIS A 12 0.04 7.53 -1.50
N THR A 13 -1.22 7.33 -1.87
CA THR A 13 -2.18 8.39 -2.16
C THR A 13 -3.40 8.25 -1.25
N LEU A 14 -4.35 9.19 -1.35
CA LEU A 14 -5.54 9.22 -0.51
C LEU A 14 -6.35 7.91 -0.54
N ALA A 15 -6.52 7.31 -1.72
CA ALA A 15 -7.47 6.21 -1.91
C ALA A 15 -6.85 4.81 -1.93
N TYR A 16 -5.54 4.70 -2.17
CA TYR A 16 -4.85 3.42 -2.29
C TYR A 16 -3.35 3.60 -2.07
N HIS A 17 -2.68 2.53 -1.66
CA HIS A 17 -1.23 2.45 -1.59
C HIS A 17 -0.72 1.36 -2.52
N ILE A 18 0.52 1.51 -2.99
CA ILE A 18 1.25 0.51 -3.76
C ILE A 18 2.65 0.36 -3.16
N LEU A 19 3.04 -0.87 -2.85
CA LEU A 19 4.39 -1.22 -2.46
C LEU A 19 5.05 -2.01 -3.59
N ALA A 20 5.99 -1.37 -4.29
CA ALA A 20 6.73 -1.95 -5.39
C ALA A 20 8.14 -2.31 -4.92
N THR A 21 8.57 -3.55 -5.18
CA THR A 21 9.87 -4.08 -4.75
C THR A 21 10.52 -4.89 -5.84
N VAL A 22 11.84 -4.72 -5.99
CA VAL A 22 12.66 -5.66 -6.78
C VAL A 22 12.63 -7.02 -6.08
N ASP A 23 12.38 -8.07 -6.85
CA ASP A 23 12.22 -9.42 -6.33
C ASP A 23 13.49 -9.92 -5.63
N GLY A 24 13.30 -10.68 -4.55
CA GLY A 24 14.41 -11.26 -3.79
C GLY A 24 15.10 -10.31 -2.80
N HIS A 25 14.64 -9.06 -2.66
CA HIS A 25 15.18 -8.10 -1.68
C HIS A 25 14.34 -7.95 -0.41
N TRP A 26 13.02 -8.13 -0.49
CA TRP A 26 12.10 -7.81 0.59
C TRP A 26 11.08 -8.91 0.87
N GLY A 27 10.79 -9.15 2.15
CA GLY A 27 9.78 -10.07 2.67
C GLY A 27 8.66 -9.35 3.42
N ASN A 28 7.50 -10.01 3.57
CA ASN A 28 6.32 -9.50 4.30
C ASN A 28 5.64 -8.24 3.70
N GLN A 29 5.77 -8.04 2.39
CA GLN A 29 5.31 -6.82 1.72
C GLN A 29 3.77 -6.68 1.65
N GLU A 30 3.03 -7.79 1.65
CA GLU A 30 1.56 -7.78 1.71
C GLU A 30 1.07 -7.18 3.04
N ALA A 31 1.59 -7.66 4.16
CA ALA A 31 1.26 -7.10 5.48
C ALA A 31 1.76 -5.66 5.62
N ALA A 32 2.93 -5.34 5.07
CA ALA A 32 3.51 -4.01 5.12
C ALA A 32 2.64 -2.95 4.44
N VAL A 33 2.17 -3.22 3.21
CA VAL A 33 1.31 -2.25 2.49
C VAL A 33 -0.06 -2.11 3.18
N ALA A 34 -0.61 -3.22 3.68
CA ALA A 34 -1.87 -3.23 4.44
C ALA A 34 -1.76 -2.46 5.77
N ALA A 35 -0.66 -2.62 6.50
CA ALA A 35 -0.39 -1.89 7.73
C ALA A 35 -0.32 -0.38 7.49
N GLY A 36 0.40 0.06 6.45
CA GLY A 36 0.44 1.46 6.04
C GLY A 36 -0.94 2.02 5.68
N ALA A 37 -1.75 1.26 4.93
CA ALA A 37 -3.12 1.68 4.57
C ALA A 37 -4.06 1.73 5.79
N ARG A 38 -3.94 0.78 6.71
CA ARG A 38 -4.69 0.77 7.98
C ARG A 38 -4.33 1.98 8.85
N ALA A 39 -3.04 2.29 8.98
CA ALA A 39 -2.56 3.43 9.74
C ALA A 39 -3.10 4.75 9.17
N ALA A 40 -3.20 4.86 7.85
CA ALA A 40 -3.80 6.03 7.20
C ALA A 40 -5.23 6.30 7.70
N GLY A 41 -6.07 5.26 7.75
CA GLY A 41 -7.45 5.37 8.21
C GLY A 41 -7.56 5.66 9.72
N ALA A 42 -6.86 4.87 10.54
CA ALA A 42 -6.91 4.97 12.00
C ALA A 42 -6.39 6.33 12.51
N GLN A 43 -5.22 6.76 12.03
CA GLN A 43 -4.62 8.03 12.46
C GLN A 43 -5.43 9.23 11.97
N ALA A 44 -5.96 9.21 10.73
CA ALA A 44 -6.80 10.30 10.23
C ALA A 44 -8.08 10.46 11.07
N CYS A 45 -8.68 9.35 11.51
CA CYS A 45 -9.87 9.34 12.39
C CYS A 45 -9.56 9.55 13.87
N ALA A 46 -8.27 9.59 14.25
CA ALA A 46 -7.79 9.63 15.64
C ALA A 46 -8.35 8.48 16.50
N THR A 47 -8.31 7.26 15.98
CA THR A 47 -8.75 6.02 16.65
C THR A 47 -7.62 5.00 16.70
N ASP A 48 -7.58 4.15 17.73
CA ASP A 48 -6.56 3.09 17.85
C ASP A 48 -6.75 1.98 16.81
N THR A 49 -8.00 1.70 16.45
CA THR A 49 -8.39 0.73 15.42
C THR A 49 -9.32 1.37 14.39
N ILE A 50 -9.53 0.71 13.26
CA ILE A 50 -10.50 1.17 12.25
C ILE A 50 -11.91 1.14 12.83
N ASP A 51 -12.60 2.28 12.78
CA ASP A 51 -14.04 2.39 12.98
C ASP A 51 -14.75 2.36 11.62
N ALA A 52 -15.37 1.22 11.29
CA ALA A 52 -16.04 1.00 10.01
C ALA A 52 -17.16 2.02 9.72
N SER A 53 -17.76 2.62 10.76
CA SER A 53 -18.81 3.64 10.58
C SER A 53 -18.25 4.98 10.09
N ARG A 54 -16.98 5.27 10.40
CA ARG A 54 -16.30 6.54 10.13
C ARG A 54 -15.40 6.51 8.89
N VAL A 55 -15.30 5.38 8.21
CA VAL A 55 -14.49 5.23 7.00
C VAL A 55 -15.32 4.90 5.77
N PHE A 56 -14.75 5.09 4.60
CA PHE A 56 -15.33 4.67 3.32
C PHE A 56 -14.24 4.24 2.33
N LEU A 57 -14.61 3.36 1.41
CA LEU A 57 -13.74 2.92 0.32
C LEU A 57 -13.84 3.93 -0.83
N LYS A 58 -12.71 4.51 -1.25
CA LYS A 58 -12.64 5.47 -2.38
C LYS A 58 -11.92 4.91 -3.61
N ALA A 59 -11.19 3.80 -3.45
CA ALA A 59 -10.47 3.17 -4.55
C ALA A 59 -11.42 2.69 -5.66
N PRO A 60 -10.98 2.68 -6.93
CA PRO A 60 -11.75 2.06 -7.99
C PRO A 60 -11.90 0.55 -7.73
N LEU A 61 -13.12 0.03 -7.90
CA LEU A 61 -13.39 -1.41 -7.73
C LEU A 61 -12.74 -2.25 -8.84
N GLU A 62 -12.44 -1.64 -9.99
CA GLU A 62 -11.72 -2.29 -11.07
C GLU A 62 -10.68 -1.34 -11.68
N PHE A 63 -9.50 -1.87 -12.00
CA PHE A 63 -8.43 -1.09 -12.64
C PHE A 63 -7.52 -1.97 -13.51
N LEU A 64 -6.70 -1.33 -14.34
CA LEU A 64 -5.63 -1.99 -15.11
C LEU A 64 -4.30 -1.80 -14.39
N THR A 65 -3.50 -2.87 -14.28
CA THR A 65 -2.15 -2.83 -13.65
C THR A 65 -1.14 -1.98 -14.41
N SER A 66 -1.43 -1.65 -15.67
CA SER A 66 -0.58 -0.84 -16.55
C SER A 66 -1.44 -0.28 -17.69
N GLN A 67 -1.17 0.95 -18.11
CA GLN A 67 -1.83 1.59 -19.26
C GLN A 67 -1.03 1.44 -20.56
N LEU A 68 0.22 0.98 -20.48
CA LEU A 68 1.17 0.99 -21.60
C LEU A 68 1.52 -0.41 -22.08
N GLU A 69 1.84 -1.31 -21.15
CA GLU A 69 2.32 -2.66 -21.47
C GLU A 69 1.67 -3.69 -20.57
N GLU A 70 1.35 -4.87 -21.13
CA GLU A 70 0.84 -6.04 -20.41
C GLU A 70 -0.28 -5.73 -19.39
N PRO A 71 -1.36 -5.05 -19.80
CA PRO A 71 -2.45 -4.69 -18.91
C PRO A 71 -3.13 -5.95 -18.37
N SER A 72 -3.20 -6.08 -17.04
CA SER A 72 -4.06 -7.05 -16.37
C SER A 72 -5.18 -6.30 -15.67
N LYS A 73 -6.42 -6.78 -15.85
CA LYS A 73 -7.58 -6.23 -15.13
C LYS A 73 -7.63 -6.82 -13.72
N VAL A 74 -7.72 -5.95 -12.74
CA VAL A 74 -7.94 -6.29 -11.32
C VAL A 74 -9.36 -5.87 -10.96
N SER A 75 -10.05 -6.72 -10.22
CA SER A 75 -11.31 -6.40 -9.54
C SER A 75 -11.09 -6.60 -8.03
N LEU A 76 -11.44 -5.60 -7.22
CA LEU A 76 -11.21 -5.64 -5.77
C LEU A 76 -12.22 -6.56 -5.08
N ASP A 77 -11.69 -7.51 -4.32
CA ASP A 77 -12.43 -8.31 -3.36
C ASP A 77 -12.19 -7.73 -1.95
N PRO A 78 -13.22 -7.25 -1.24
CA PRO A 78 -13.07 -6.77 0.14
C PRO A 78 -12.56 -7.83 1.11
N ASP A 79 -12.82 -9.13 0.85
CA ASP A 79 -12.34 -10.24 1.69
C ASP A 79 -10.87 -10.58 1.39
N GLU A 80 -10.35 -10.20 0.22
CA GLU A 80 -8.94 -10.30 -0.19
C GLU A 80 -8.38 -8.94 -0.68
N PRO A 81 -8.21 -7.94 0.22
CA PRO A 81 -8.03 -6.54 -0.16
C PRO A 81 -6.60 -6.18 -0.62
N VAL A 82 -5.64 -7.11 -0.52
CA VAL A 82 -4.26 -6.89 -0.97
C VAL A 82 -4.07 -7.62 -2.29
N VAL A 83 -3.95 -6.86 -3.37
CA VAL A 83 -3.76 -7.40 -4.71
C VAL A 83 -2.27 -7.43 -5.05
N ARG A 84 -1.79 -8.56 -5.56
CA ARG A 84 -0.42 -8.71 -6.03
C ARG A 84 -0.36 -8.91 -7.54
N TRP A 85 0.61 -8.26 -8.19
CA TRP A 85 1.04 -8.62 -9.54
C TRP A 85 2.56 -8.47 -9.68
N HIS A 86 3.10 -9.05 -10.76
CA HIS A 86 4.53 -9.03 -11.06
C HIS A 86 4.77 -8.51 -12.47
N ARG A 87 5.84 -7.73 -12.66
CA ARG A 87 6.30 -7.27 -13.97
C ARG A 87 7.80 -7.05 -13.97
N GLY A 88 8.51 -7.76 -14.85
CA GLY A 88 9.93 -7.51 -15.11
C GLY A 88 10.87 -7.63 -13.90
N GLY A 89 10.64 -8.58 -12.98
CA GLY A 89 11.44 -8.75 -11.76
C GLY A 89 11.05 -7.79 -10.63
N ILE A 90 9.89 -7.13 -10.76
CA ILE A 90 9.32 -6.24 -9.75
C ILE A 90 7.96 -6.81 -9.32
N SER A 91 7.81 -7.04 -8.03
CA SER A 91 6.53 -7.36 -7.39
C SER A 91 5.85 -6.07 -6.92
N PHE A 92 4.55 -5.97 -7.19
CA PHE A 92 3.69 -4.87 -6.76
C PHE A 92 2.61 -5.41 -5.82
N HIS A 93 2.39 -4.69 -4.72
CA HIS A 93 1.34 -4.99 -3.74
C HIS A 93 0.46 -3.75 -3.63
N PHE A 94 -0.79 -3.84 -4.07
CA PHE A 94 -1.79 -2.78 -3.99
C PHE A 94 -2.76 -3.08 -2.85
N THR A 95 -3.21 -2.03 -2.16
CA THR A 95 -4.35 -2.15 -1.26
C THR A 95 -5.13 -0.82 -1.21
N PRO A 96 -6.46 -0.86 -1.13
CA PRO A 96 -7.25 0.35 -0.95
C PRO A 96 -7.09 0.90 0.47
N VAL A 97 -7.27 2.21 0.61
CA VAL A 97 -7.33 2.87 1.92
C VAL A 97 -8.79 2.97 2.37
N LEU A 98 -9.03 2.65 3.64
CA LEU A 98 -10.28 2.99 4.33
C LEU A 98 -10.19 4.45 4.78
N VAL A 99 -10.68 5.35 3.94
CA VAL A 99 -10.52 6.80 4.10
C VAL A 99 -11.44 7.30 5.20
N CYS A 100 -10.90 8.02 6.18
CA CYS A 100 -11.70 8.67 7.21
C CYS A 100 -12.65 9.73 6.60
N LYS A 101 -13.95 9.64 6.91
CA LYS A 101 -14.99 10.59 6.45
C LYS A 101 -14.77 11.98 7.04
N ASP A 102 -14.51 12.03 8.35
CA ASP A 102 -14.38 13.24 9.14
C ASP A 102 -13.02 13.25 9.86
N PRO A 103 -11.93 13.61 9.15
CA PRO A 103 -10.57 13.51 9.68
C PRO A 103 -10.29 14.59 10.74
N VAL A 104 -9.64 14.19 11.82
CA VAL A 104 -9.21 15.11 12.90
C VAL A 104 -7.89 15.79 12.56
N ARG A 105 -6.92 15.02 12.03
CA ARG A 105 -5.60 15.51 11.61
C ARG A 105 -4.96 14.59 10.57
N THR A 106 -4.53 15.15 9.45
CA THR A 106 -3.86 14.41 8.36
C THR A 106 -2.43 14.89 8.07
N VAL A 107 -1.98 15.98 8.70
CA VAL A 107 -0.58 16.43 8.60
C VAL A 107 0.33 15.39 9.25
N GLY A 108 1.34 14.93 8.51
CA GLY A 108 2.27 13.87 8.93
C GLY A 108 1.78 12.44 8.66
N LEU A 109 0.62 12.27 7.99
CA LEU A 109 0.06 10.94 7.73
C LEU A 109 0.97 10.11 6.80
N GLY A 110 1.58 10.73 5.79
CA GLY A 110 2.53 10.06 4.89
C GLY A 110 3.76 9.52 5.61
N ASP A 111 4.25 10.24 6.62
CA ASP A 111 5.40 9.80 7.43
C ASP A 111 5.03 8.55 8.24
N ALA A 112 3.86 8.56 8.88
CA ALA A 112 3.34 7.42 9.63
C ALA A 112 3.07 6.21 8.73
N ILE A 113 2.46 6.42 7.55
CA ILE A 113 2.24 5.37 6.53
C ILE A 113 3.58 4.72 6.14
N SER A 114 4.59 5.53 5.86
CA SER A 114 5.91 5.04 5.46
C SER A 114 6.62 4.32 6.60
N ALA A 115 6.53 4.82 7.83
CA ALA A 115 7.10 4.20 9.02
C ALA A 115 6.47 2.84 9.31
N GLU A 116 5.14 2.73 9.27
CA GLU A 116 4.40 1.48 9.43
C GLU A 116 4.75 0.48 8.32
N GLY A 117 4.77 0.94 7.07
CA GLY A 117 5.20 0.10 5.96
C GLY A 117 6.62 -0.44 6.12
N LEU A 118 7.56 0.34 6.67
CA LEU A 118 8.92 -0.13 6.95
C LEU A 118 8.99 -1.06 8.15
N LEU A 119 8.28 -0.75 9.24
CA LEU A 119 8.24 -1.56 10.46
C LEU A 119 7.79 -3.00 10.17
N TYR A 120 6.85 -3.16 9.25
CA TYR A 120 6.34 -4.46 8.80
C TYR A 120 7.12 -5.07 7.63
N SER A 121 8.11 -4.39 7.05
CA SER A 121 8.94 -4.96 5.98
C SER A 121 10.11 -5.78 6.56
N GLU A 122 10.51 -6.83 5.86
CA GLU A 122 11.73 -7.59 6.14
C GLU A 122 12.73 -7.36 4.99
N LEU A 123 13.97 -6.99 5.30
CA LEU A 123 15.05 -6.90 4.31
C LEU A 123 15.84 -8.22 4.32
N TYR A 124 15.94 -8.88 3.17
CA TYR A 124 16.73 -10.10 3.07
C TYR A 124 18.24 -9.81 3.06
N PRO A 125 19.08 -10.70 3.62
CA PRO A 125 20.52 -10.61 3.46
C PRO A 125 20.92 -10.75 1.99
N HIS A 126 21.89 -9.96 1.55
CA HIS A 126 22.54 -10.05 0.24
C HIS A 126 23.94 -10.63 0.34
#